data_AF-A0AAD4P5M7-F1
#
_entry.id   AF-A0AAD4P5M7-F1
#
_cell.length_a   1.000
_cell.length_b   1.000
_cell.length_c   1.000
_cell.angle_alpha   90.00
_cell.angle_beta   90.00
_cell.angle_gamma   90.00
#
_symmetry.space_group_name_H-M   'P 1'
#
loop_
_entity.id
_entity.type
_entity.pdbx_description
1 polymer ?
#
loop_
_entity_poly.entity_id
_entity_poly.type
_entity_poly.pdbx_seq_one_letter_code
_entity_poly.pdbx_strand_id
1 'polypeptide(L)'
;MASDSKKSLHGVCCLLMASLFALSTCFQFNDPDWYFWIPLYSSACIVNLVKWGEPNSSSRIRKLGKFGLWLGLFLFIKVAVEDLIYGGTTGFWSLDMRERVMREKFGSGLVVTSMFLVLENSSISKNHPSHLTKYGMPILVGIAYGLSFLFFASQHHEMRY
;
A
#
# COMPACT_ATOMS: atom_id res chain seq x y z
N MET A 1 -26.10 8.10 -14.59
CA MET A 1 -25.51 8.83 -13.44
C MET A 1 -24.68 7.96 -12.48
N ALA A 2 -25.11 6.76 -12.07
CA ALA A 2 -24.35 5.94 -11.10
C ALA A 2 -23.02 5.32 -11.61
N SER A 3 -22.77 5.35 -12.92
CA SER A 3 -21.54 4.81 -13.55
C SER A 3 -20.35 5.79 -13.45
N ASP A 4 -20.59 7.09 -13.64
CA ASP A 4 -19.53 8.12 -13.57
C ASP A 4 -19.05 8.36 -12.14
N SER A 5 -19.96 8.37 -11.18
CA SER A 5 -19.60 8.53 -9.76
C SER A 5 -18.69 7.40 -9.25
N LYS A 6 -18.87 6.16 -9.74
CA LYS A 6 -18.04 5.01 -9.37
C LYS A 6 -16.64 5.07 -9.97
N LYS A 7 -16.53 5.52 -11.23
CA LYS A 7 -15.21 5.75 -11.87
C LYS A 7 -14.45 6.86 -11.16
N SER A 8 -15.16 7.92 -10.77
CA SER A 8 -14.61 9.02 -9.97
C SER A 8 -14.07 8.52 -8.62
N LEU A 9 -14.85 7.74 -7.87
CA LEU A 9 -14.44 7.22 -6.55
C LEU A 9 -13.22 6.31 -6.61
N HIS A 10 -13.22 5.28 -7.47
CA HIS A 10 -12.07 4.38 -7.58
C HIS A 10 -10.81 5.15 -7.98
N GLY A 11 -10.96 6.10 -8.88
CA GLY A 11 -9.86 6.94 -9.30
C GLY A 11 -9.31 7.82 -8.17
N VAL A 12 -10.18 8.46 -7.38
CA VAL A 12 -9.77 9.20 -6.18
C VAL A 12 -9.05 8.28 -5.20
N CYS A 13 -9.53 7.05 -4.99
CA CYS A 13 -8.84 6.07 -4.16
C CYS A 13 -7.44 5.73 -4.68
N CYS A 14 -7.26 5.55 -5.99
CA CYS A 14 -5.94 5.36 -6.59
C CYS A 14 -5.04 6.58 -6.36
N LEU A 15 -5.55 7.80 -6.53
CA LEU A 15 -4.78 9.02 -6.29
C LEU A 15 -4.36 9.18 -4.82
N LEU A 16 -5.25 8.84 -3.88
CA LEU A 16 -4.94 8.83 -2.46
C LEU A 16 -3.87 7.79 -2.12
N MET A 17 -4.01 6.55 -2.60
CA MET A 17 -2.96 5.52 -2.42
C MET A 17 -1.63 5.94 -3.04
N ALA A 18 -1.63 6.54 -4.22
CA ALA A 18 -0.41 7.08 -4.84
C ALA A 18 0.25 8.16 -3.98
N SER A 19 -0.55 9.09 -3.45
CA SER A 19 -0.06 10.16 -2.57
C SER A 19 0.55 9.58 -1.29
N LEU A 20 -0.12 8.58 -0.69
CA LEU A 20 0.39 7.88 0.48
C LEU A 20 1.73 7.21 0.19
N PHE A 21 1.85 6.47 -0.91
CA PHE A 21 3.10 5.81 -1.28
C PHE A 21 4.21 6.82 -1.63
N ALA A 22 3.88 7.95 -2.25
CA ALA A 22 4.85 9.02 -2.49
C ALA A 22 5.39 9.57 -1.16
N LEU A 23 4.52 9.84 -0.18
CA LEU A 23 4.92 10.27 1.16
C LEU A 23 5.76 9.19 1.87
N SER A 24 5.38 7.91 1.76
CA SER A 24 6.18 6.80 2.30
C SER A 24 7.58 6.76 1.70
N THR A 25 7.72 6.96 0.37
CA THR A 25 9.03 7.06 -0.28
C THR A 25 9.87 8.21 0.31
N CYS A 26 9.26 9.38 0.56
CA CYS A 26 9.96 10.52 1.13
C CYS A 26 10.53 10.22 2.52
N PHE A 27 9.77 9.56 3.39
CA PHE A 27 10.24 9.19 4.73
C PHE A 27 11.34 8.13 4.72
N GLN A 28 11.38 7.32 3.67
CA GLN A 28 12.31 6.20 3.56
C GLN A 28 13.73 6.60 3.15
N PHE A 29 13.96 7.83 2.69
CA PHE A 29 15.29 8.28 2.25
C PHE A 29 16.35 8.25 3.35
N ASN A 30 15.94 8.31 4.62
CA ASN A 30 16.85 8.32 5.76
C ASN A 30 17.06 6.94 6.39
N ASP A 31 16.46 5.88 5.83
CA ASP A 31 16.57 4.53 6.36
C ASP A 31 17.73 3.77 5.71
N PRO A 32 18.44 2.89 6.43
CA PRO A 32 19.61 2.18 5.89
C PRO A 32 19.26 1.22 4.74
N ASP A 33 18.00 0.76 4.66
CA ASP A 33 17.52 -0.10 3.57
C ASP A 33 16.72 0.64 2.49
N TRP A 34 16.92 1.96 2.37
CA TRP A 34 16.19 2.83 1.42
C TRP A 34 16.17 2.27 -0.01
N TYR A 35 17.24 1.60 -0.44
CA TYR A 35 17.40 1.07 -1.79
C TYR A 35 16.41 -0.03 -2.16
N PHE A 36 15.81 -0.73 -1.19
CA PHE A 36 14.74 -1.70 -1.45
C PHE A 36 13.35 -1.06 -1.38
N TRP A 37 13.16 -0.19 -0.41
CA TRP A 37 11.86 0.40 -0.10
C TRP A 37 11.48 1.54 -1.06
N ILE A 38 12.43 2.36 -1.50
CA ILE A 38 12.17 3.43 -2.47
C ILE A 38 11.65 2.86 -3.80
N PRO A 39 12.28 1.85 -4.43
CA PRO A 39 11.72 1.23 -5.62
C PRO A 39 10.34 0.61 -5.41
N LEU A 40 10.10 0.00 -4.24
CA LEU A 40 8.81 -0.58 -3.89
C LEU A 40 7.72 0.49 -3.87
N TYR A 41 7.85 1.51 -3.02
CA TYR A 41 6.84 2.56 -2.88
C TYR A 41 6.71 3.41 -4.14
N SER A 42 7.82 3.71 -4.84
CA SER A 42 7.78 4.47 -6.10
C SER A 42 7.04 3.70 -7.20
N SER A 43 7.30 2.39 -7.34
CA SER A 43 6.58 1.57 -8.32
C SER A 43 5.08 1.49 -7.99
N ALA A 44 4.72 1.36 -6.71
CA ALA A 44 3.33 1.36 -6.26
C ALA A 44 2.63 2.71 -6.51
N CYS A 45 3.33 3.82 -6.29
CA CYS A 45 2.88 5.17 -6.60
C CYS A 45 2.60 5.32 -8.10
N ILE A 46 3.57 4.97 -8.95
CA ILE A 46 3.44 5.06 -10.41
C ILE A 46 2.27 4.21 -10.91
N VAL A 47 2.12 2.98 -10.42
CA VAL A 47 1.01 2.09 -10.82
C VAL A 47 -0.34 2.72 -10.51
N ASN A 48 -0.50 3.28 -9.31
CA ASN A 48 -1.75 3.93 -8.90
C ASN A 48 -2.01 5.25 -9.68
N LEU A 49 -0.97 6.04 -9.97
CA LEU A 49 -1.08 7.25 -10.81
C LEU A 49 -1.45 6.92 -12.26
N VAL A 50 -0.80 5.92 -12.86
CA VAL A 50 -1.10 5.48 -14.23
C VAL A 50 -2.51 4.91 -14.30
N LYS A 51 -2.98 4.19 -13.27
CA LYS A 51 -4.36 3.70 -13.20
C LYS A 51 -5.38 4.84 -13.08
N TRP A 52 -5.04 5.91 -12.38
CA TRP A 52 -5.86 7.13 -12.28
C TRP A 52 -5.94 7.88 -13.61
N GLY A 53 -4.80 8.20 -14.22
CA GLY A 53 -4.74 9.00 -15.45
C GLY A 53 -5.15 8.24 -16.70
N GLU A 54 -4.85 6.94 -16.78
CA GLU A 54 -5.10 6.11 -17.95
C GLU A 54 -5.70 4.74 -17.55
N PRO A 55 -7.00 4.69 -17.19
CA PRO A 55 -7.62 3.48 -16.64
C PRO A 55 -7.65 2.28 -17.59
N ASN A 56 -7.49 2.52 -18.91
CA ASN A 56 -7.43 1.50 -19.96
C ASN A 56 -6.01 0.97 -20.23
N SER A 57 -4.96 1.50 -19.58
CA SER A 57 -3.54 1.16 -19.80
C SER A 57 -3.14 -0.20 -19.21
N SER A 58 -3.80 -1.27 -19.64
CA SER A 58 -3.73 -2.59 -19.00
C SER A 58 -2.33 -3.22 -19.05
N SER A 59 -1.60 -3.08 -20.16
CA SER A 59 -0.33 -3.80 -20.33
C SER A 59 0.81 -3.28 -19.44
N ARG A 60 0.96 -1.95 -19.32
CA ARG A 60 1.99 -1.30 -18.49
C ARG A 60 1.68 -1.48 -17.01
N ILE A 61 0.42 -1.22 -16.62
CA ILE A 61 -0.07 -1.43 -15.24
C ILE A 61 0.13 -2.88 -14.81
N ARG A 62 -0.12 -3.86 -15.69
CA ARG A 62 0.04 -5.28 -15.35
C ARG A 62 1.50 -5.68 -15.14
N LYS A 63 2.43 -5.14 -15.94
CA LYS A 63 3.87 -5.42 -15.77
C LYS A 63 4.41 -4.79 -14.49
N LEU A 64 4.19 -3.48 -14.29
CA LEU A 64 4.64 -2.79 -13.09
C LEU A 64 3.94 -3.29 -11.83
N GLY A 65 2.63 -3.56 -11.90
CA GLY A 65 1.87 -4.11 -10.79
C GLY A 65 2.37 -5.49 -10.37
N LYS A 66 2.70 -6.37 -11.32
CA LYS A 66 3.33 -7.67 -11.00
C LYS A 66 4.71 -7.48 -10.38
N PHE A 67 5.52 -6.58 -10.92
CA PHE A 67 6.83 -6.26 -10.35
C PHE A 67 6.71 -5.76 -8.90
N GLY A 68 5.84 -4.77 -8.65
CA GLY A 68 5.58 -4.24 -7.32
C GLY A 68 4.99 -5.28 -6.37
N LEU A 69 4.12 -6.18 -6.85
CA LEU A 69 3.57 -7.27 -6.06
C LEU A 69 4.66 -8.27 -5.62
N TRP A 70 5.52 -8.70 -6.54
CA TRP A 70 6.63 -9.61 -6.24
C TRP A 70 7.64 -8.98 -5.29
N LEU A 71 8.03 -7.73 -5.55
CA LEU A 71 8.93 -6.99 -4.68
C LEU A 71 8.32 -6.77 -3.30
N GLY A 72 7.02 -6.43 -3.24
CA GLY A 72 6.29 -6.25 -1.99
C GLY A 72 6.20 -7.53 -1.18
N LEU A 73 5.91 -8.67 -1.83
CA LEU A 73 5.86 -9.96 -1.17
C LEU A 73 7.23 -10.38 -0.65
N PHE A 74 8.29 -10.16 -1.44
CA PHE A 74 9.66 -10.43 -1.05
C PHE A 74 10.05 -9.63 0.20
N LEU A 75 9.77 -8.32 0.22
CA LEU A 75 10.06 -7.47 1.38
C LEU A 75 9.19 -7.80 2.58
N PHE A 76 7.92 -8.13 2.36
CA PHE A 76 7.04 -8.58 3.45
C PHE A 76 7.58 -9.83 4.13
N ILE A 77 8.05 -10.83 3.36
CA ILE A 77 8.70 -12.03 3.90
C ILE A 77 10.00 -11.67 4.62
N LYS A 78 10.85 -10.82 4.03
CA LYS A 78 12.10 -10.36 4.67
C LYS A 78 11.84 -9.79 6.06
N VAL A 79 10.86 -8.90 6.18
CA VAL A 79 10.53 -8.25 7.45
C VAL A 79 9.86 -9.23 8.42
N ALA A 80 9.06 -10.17 7.93
CA ALA A 80 8.49 -11.24 8.76
C ALA A 80 9.58 -12.16 9.36
N VAL A 81 10.63 -12.47 8.58
CA VAL A 81 11.78 -13.25 9.06
C VAL A 81 12.60 -12.44 10.07
N GLU A 82 12.83 -11.15 9.81
CA GLU A 82 13.53 -10.25 10.74
C GLU A 82 12.81 -10.18 12.09
N ASP A 83 11.49 -10.04 12.07
CA ASP A 83 10.66 -10.06 13.28
C ASP A 83 10.72 -11.40 14.03
N LEU A 84 10.73 -12.53 13.29
CA LEU A 84 10.82 -13.86 13.90
C LEU A 84 12.18 -14.09 14.59
N ILE A 85 13.27 -13.61 13.99
CA ILE A 85 14.63 -13.82 14.49
C ILE A 85 14.97 -12.85 15.64
N TYR A 86 14.62 -11.57 15.50
CA TYR A 86 15.01 -10.54 16.46
C TYR A 86 13.92 -10.21 17.49
N GLY A 87 12.64 -10.50 17.20
CA GLY A 87 11.50 -10.07 18.01
C GLY A 87 11.04 -11.03 19.11
N GLY A 88 11.51 -12.29 19.12
CA GLY A 88 11.07 -13.30 20.09
C GLY A 88 9.55 -13.56 20.09
N THR A 89 9.10 -14.59 20.80
CA THR A 89 7.71 -15.10 20.75
C THR A 89 6.63 -14.09 21.20
N THR A 90 7.02 -12.94 21.76
CA THR A 90 6.14 -11.83 22.17
C THR A 90 6.05 -10.69 21.14
N GLY A 91 6.98 -10.61 20.17
CA GLY A 91 7.08 -9.51 19.21
C GLY A 91 6.08 -9.58 18.04
N PHE A 92 5.66 -10.79 17.64
CA PHE A 92 4.78 -10.95 16.47
C PHE A 92 3.38 -10.33 16.63
N TRP A 93 2.90 -10.20 17.89
CA TRP A 93 1.65 -9.52 18.23
C TRP A 93 1.87 -8.10 18.76
N SER A 94 3.11 -7.69 19.01
CA SER A 94 3.40 -6.33 19.45
C SER A 94 3.12 -5.37 18.29
N LEU A 95 1.96 -4.72 18.30
CA LEU A 95 1.58 -3.74 17.28
C LEU A 95 2.20 -2.36 17.56
N ASP A 96 3.42 -2.34 18.10
CA ASP A 96 4.11 -1.07 18.33
C ASP A 96 4.66 -0.54 17.00
N MET A 97 3.92 0.40 16.42
CA MET A 97 4.28 1.11 15.19
C MET A 97 5.53 2.00 15.34
N ARG A 98 6.05 2.17 16.56
CA ARG A 98 7.35 2.81 16.81
C ARG A 98 8.49 1.94 16.31
N GLU A 99 8.31 0.63 16.34
CA GLU A 99 9.27 -0.31 15.79
C GLU A 99 9.33 -0.19 14.27
N ARG A 100 10.55 -0.11 13.76
CA ARG A 100 10.80 -0.01 12.33
C ARG A 100 10.22 -1.21 11.57
N VAL A 101 10.37 -2.40 12.14
CA VAL A 101 9.88 -3.68 11.58
C VAL A 101 8.37 -3.63 11.36
N MET A 102 7.59 -3.09 12.30
CA MET A 102 6.15 -2.97 12.14
C MET A 102 5.77 -2.02 11.00
N ARG A 103 6.40 -0.84 10.91
CA ARG A 103 6.14 0.09 9.79
C ARG A 103 6.47 -0.53 8.44
N GLU A 104 7.56 -1.28 8.36
CA GLU A 104 7.99 -1.98 7.15
C GLU A 104 7.02 -3.11 6.77
N LYS A 105 6.49 -3.88 7.73
CA LYS A 105 5.43 -4.89 7.50
C LYS A 105 4.14 -4.25 6.99
N PHE A 106 3.67 -3.20 7.66
CA PHE A 106 2.43 -2.52 7.26
C PHE A 106 2.59 -1.85 5.90
N GLY A 107 3.72 -1.18 5.65
CA GLY A 107 4.01 -0.54 4.37
C GLY A 107 4.09 -1.53 3.20
N SER A 108 4.87 -2.60 3.34
CA SER A 108 4.93 -3.67 2.32
C SER A 108 3.58 -4.37 2.14
N GLY A 109 2.86 -4.64 3.22
CA GLY A 109 1.51 -5.23 3.18
C GLY A 109 0.52 -4.35 2.40
N LEU A 110 0.49 -3.04 2.67
CA LEU A 110 -0.34 -2.09 1.94
C LEU A 110 0.00 -2.05 0.45
N VAL A 111 1.29 -2.12 0.08
CA VAL A 111 1.71 -2.19 -1.32
C VAL A 111 1.21 -3.48 -1.97
N VAL A 112 1.40 -4.64 -1.31
CA VAL A 112 0.94 -5.94 -1.83
C VAL A 112 -0.57 -5.92 -2.07
N THR A 113 -1.36 -5.49 -1.09
CA THR A 113 -2.83 -5.42 -1.23
C THR A 113 -3.25 -4.42 -2.31
N SER A 114 -2.59 -3.27 -2.40
CA SER A 114 -2.87 -2.27 -3.45
C SER A 114 -2.59 -2.83 -4.85
N MET A 115 -1.41 -3.43 -5.06
CA MET A 115 -1.04 -4.00 -6.35
C MET A 115 -1.95 -5.17 -6.73
N PHE A 116 -2.33 -6.01 -5.77
CA PHE A 116 -3.27 -7.10 -5.98
C PHE A 116 -4.63 -6.58 -6.48
N LEU A 117 -5.20 -5.58 -5.80
CA LEU A 117 -6.48 -4.97 -6.19
C LEU A 117 -6.41 -4.29 -7.56
N VAL A 118 -5.31 -3.58 -7.86
CA VAL A 118 -5.11 -2.94 -9.17
C VAL A 118 -5.01 -3.99 -10.29
N LEU A 119 -4.32 -5.11 -10.05
CA LEU A 119 -4.19 -6.20 -11.01
C LEU A 119 -5.51 -6.95 -11.21
N GLU A 120 -6.25 -7.23 -10.14
CA GLU A 120 -7.57 -7.88 -10.23
C GLU A 120 -8.55 -6.99 -11.02
N ASN A 121 -8.60 -5.70 -10.71
CA ASN A 121 -9.45 -4.74 -11.44
C ASN A 121 -9.01 -4.56 -12.90
N SER A 122 -7.77 -4.90 -13.25
CA SER A 122 -7.29 -4.85 -14.64
C SER A 122 -7.46 -6.17 -15.39
N SER A 123 -7.77 -7.27 -14.68
CA SER A 123 -7.90 -8.63 -15.24
C SER A 123 -9.36 -9.07 -15.36
N ILE A 124 -10.25 -8.60 -14.49
CA ILE A 124 -11.67 -8.95 -14.53
C ILE A 124 -12.36 -8.26 -15.72
N SER A 125 -12.94 -9.09 -16.60
CA SER A 125 -13.83 -8.63 -17.66
C SER A 125 -15.00 -7.84 -17.07
N LYS A 126 -15.37 -6.72 -17.69
CA LYS A 126 -16.42 -5.77 -17.25
C LYS A 126 -17.80 -6.40 -16.96
N ASN A 127 -17.99 -7.68 -17.28
CA ASN A 127 -19.26 -8.39 -17.16
C ASN A 127 -19.57 -8.93 -15.76
N HIS A 128 -18.58 -9.13 -14.86
CA HIS A 128 -18.83 -9.56 -13.48
C HIS A 128 -17.90 -8.86 -12.47
N PRO A 129 -18.22 -7.63 -12.03
CA PRO A 129 -17.45 -6.96 -10.98
C PRO A 129 -17.59 -7.73 -9.66
N SER A 130 -16.47 -8.25 -9.16
CA SER A 130 -16.40 -8.85 -7.82
C SER A 130 -16.68 -7.79 -6.75
N HIS A 131 -17.19 -8.20 -5.60
CA HIS A 131 -17.36 -7.27 -4.46
C HIS A 131 -15.99 -6.67 -4.03
N LEU A 132 -14.90 -7.42 -4.26
CA LEU A 132 -13.53 -7.01 -3.98
C LEU A 132 -13.07 -5.85 -4.88
N THR A 133 -13.32 -5.91 -6.18
CA THR A 133 -12.98 -4.79 -7.10
C THR A 133 -13.80 -3.53 -6.81
N LYS A 134 -15.02 -3.69 -6.28
CA LYS A 134 -15.91 -2.56 -5.98
C LYS A 134 -15.55 -1.83 -4.67
N TYR A 135 -15.27 -2.58 -3.60
CA TYR A 135 -15.05 -1.99 -2.26
C TYR A 135 -13.61 -2.10 -1.76
N GLY A 136 -12.77 -2.93 -2.38
CA GLY A 136 -11.41 -3.19 -1.92
C GLY A 136 -10.54 -1.94 -1.87
N MET A 137 -10.49 -1.14 -2.94
CA MET A 137 -9.68 0.09 -2.96
C MET A 137 -10.16 1.15 -1.94
N PRO A 138 -11.47 1.46 -1.84
CA PRO A 138 -11.97 2.35 -0.78
C PRO A 138 -11.67 1.86 0.63
N ILE A 139 -11.87 0.56 0.91
CA ILE A 139 -11.56 -0.02 2.22
C ILE A 139 -10.06 0.09 2.51
N LEU A 140 -9.21 -0.23 1.53
CA LEU A 140 -7.76 -0.14 1.66
C LEU A 140 -7.32 1.29 1.98
N VAL A 141 -7.87 2.29 1.29
CA VAL A 141 -7.61 3.71 1.58
C VAL A 141 -8.05 4.05 3.01
N GLY A 142 -9.25 3.63 3.42
CA GLY A 142 -9.75 3.86 4.78
C GLY A 142 -8.83 3.28 5.85
N ILE A 143 -8.36 2.04 5.66
CA ILE A 143 -7.40 1.40 6.56
C ILE A 143 -6.05 2.14 6.55
N ALA A 144 -5.51 2.45 5.37
CA ALA A 144 -4.19 3.04 5.25
C ALA A 144 -4.10 4.45 5.87
N TYR A 145 -5.11 5.30 5.60
CA TYR A 145 -5.19 6.63 6.21
C TYR A 145 -5.60 6.57 7.67
N GLY A 146 -6.46 5.63 8.06
CA GLY A 146 -6.80 5.39 9.47
C GLY A 146 -5.58 5.01 10.30
N LEU A 147 -4.76 4.09 9.80
CA LEU A 147 -3.47 3.73 10.41
C LEU A 147 -2.51 4.93 10.49
N SER A 148 -2.41 5.71 9.41
CA SER A 148 -1.58 6.92 9.38
C SER A 148 -2.04 7.95 10.43
N PHE A 149 -3.35 8.12 10.60
CA PHE A 149 -3.93 9.01 11.60
C PHE A 149 -3.70 8.52 13.02
N LEU A 150 -3.91 7.23 13.28
CA LEU A 150 -3.64 6.62 14.59
C LEU A 150 -2.18 6.79 14.99
N PHE A 151 -1.25 6.60 14.06
CA PHE A 151 0.18 6.84 14.29
C PHE A 151 0.45 8.28 14.71
N PHE A 152 -0.10 9.25 13.97
CA PHE A 152 0.06 10.67 14.29
C PHE A 152 -0.55 11.03 15.66
N ALA A 153 -1.74 10.51 15.97
CA ALA A 153 -2.41 10.74 17.24
C ALA A 153 -1.64 10.15 18.43
N SER A 154 -1.12 8.92 18.29
CA SER A 154 -0.31 8.27 19.33
C SER A 154 1.01 9.02 19.58
N GLN A 155 1.72 9.46 18.54
CA GLN A 155 2.92 10.30 18.71
C GLN A 155 2.61 11.60 19.44
N HIS A 156 1.51 12.26 19.11
CA HIS A 156 1.15 13.54 19.71
C HIS A 156 0.71 13.42 21.18
N HIS A 157 0.15 12.27 21.59
CA HIS A 157 -0.22 12.03 22.98
C HIS A 157 1.00 11.94 23.91
N GLU A 158 2.12 11.40 23.42
CA GLU A 158 3.37 11.29 24.20
C GLU A 158 4.16 12.60 24.27
N MET A 159 4.13 13.47 23.25
CA MET A 159 4.87 14.76 23.30
C MET A 159 4.24 15.82 24.21
N ARG A 160 3.12 15.50 24.87
CA ARG A 160 2.46 16.36 25.87
C ARG A 160 2.82 15.99 27.32
N TYR A 161 3.68 14.99 27.52
CA TYR A 161 4.23 14.59 28.82
C TYR A 161 5.76 14.70 28.79
#